data_AF-A0A9E0PA66-F1
#
_entry.id   AF-A0A9E0PA66-F1
#
_cell.length_a   1.000
_cell.length_b   1.000
_cell.length_c   1.000
_cell.angle_alpha   90.00
_cell.angle_beta   90.00
_cell.angle_gamma   90.00
#
_symmetry.space_group_name_H-M   'P 1'
#
loop_
_entity.id
_entity.type
_entity.pdbx_description
1 polymer ?
#
loop_
_entity_poly.entity_id
_entity_poly.type
_entity_poly.pdbx_seq_one_letter_code
_entity_poly.pdbx_strand_id
1 'polypeptide(L)'
;MSNLSSVVPVLRGMADFRAGQCADLAGLEGRIVEFQRECLAGTAAVGALVAAVDHENIGIDPDTVGDTGYLVSMLSSLAFELTNWLEEICIARTRHNLNH
;
A
#
# COMPACT_ATOMS: atom_id res chain seq x y z
N MET A 1 -13.69 2.36 -9.05
CA MET A 1 -13.13 1.00 -9.22
C MET A 1 -11.64 1.17 -9.42
N SER A 2 -10.83 0.92 -8.37
CA SER A 2 -9.37 0.89 -8.50
C SER A 2 -9.00 -0.32 -9.33
N ASN A 3 -8.33 -0.06 -10.45
CA ASN A 3 -8.06 -1.02 -11.50
C ASN A 3 -6.63 -1.51 -11.27
N LEU A 4 -6.38 -2.81 -11.18
CA LEU A 4 -5.05 -3.42 -11.01
C LEU A 4 -3.95 -2.82 -11.92
N SER A 5 -4.36 -2.17 -13.02
CA SER A 5 -3.51 -1.35 -13.88
C SER A 5 -2.80 -0.19 -13.19
N SER A 6 -3.30 0.33 -12.06
CA SER A 6 -2.65 1.43 -11.30
C SER A 6 -1.42 0.96 -10.52
N VAL A 7 -1.37 -0.33 -10.14
CA VAL A 7 -0.27 -0.92 -9.37
C VAL A 7 0.97 -1.15 -10.22
N VAL A 8 0.81 -1.54 -11.49
CA VAL A 8 1.95 -1.84 -12.39
C VAL A 8 2.88 -0.63 -12.58
N PRO A 9 2.39 0.61 -12.82
CA PRO A 9 3.22 1.80 -12.84
C PRO A 9 3.96 2.09 -11.53
N VAL A 10 3.40 1.73 -10.37
CA VAL A 10 4.06 1.91 -9.07
C VAL A 10 5.22 0.93 -8.95
N LEU A 11 4.95 -0.37 -9.18
CA LEU A 11 5.97 -1.42 -9.12
C LEU A 11 7.11 -1.18 -10.11
N ARG A 12 6.80 -0.72 -11.33
CA ARG A 12 7.82 -0.35 -12.31
C ARG A 12 8.67 0.82 -11.80
N GLY A 13 8.05 1.88 -11.30
CA GLY A 13 8.81 3.01 -10.77
C GLY A 13 9.68 2.64 -9.56
N MET A 14 9.23 1.74 -8.70
CA MET A 14 10.03 1.18 -7.59
C MET A 14 11.25 0.40 -8.11
N ALA A 15 11.07 -0.40 -9.17
CA ALA A 15 12.18 -1.12 -9.81
C ALA A 15 13.18 -0.13 -10.46
N ASP A 16 12.68 0.87 -11.18
CA ASP A 16 13.51 1.92 -11.80
C ASP A 16 14.27 2.72 -10.74
N PHE A 17 13.66 2.99 -9.57
CA PHE A 17 14.31 3.66 -8.44
C PHE A 17 15.45 2.82 -7.87
N ARG A 18 15.23 1.52 -7.64
CA ARG A 18 16.30 0.60 -7.21
C ARG A 18 17.44 0.49 -8.21
N ALA A 19 17.15 0.58 -9.50
CA ALA A 19 18.16 0.57 -10.56
C ALA A 19 18.90 1.90 -10.69
N GLY A 20 18.52 2.96 -9.95
CA GLY A 20 19.09 4.30 -10.10
C GLY A 20 18.66 5.00 -11.40
N GLN A 21 17.59 4.52 -12.04
CA GLN A 21 17.08 4.99 -13.33
C GLN A 21 15.77 5.78 -13.22
N CYS A 22 15.26 5.98 -12.00
CA CYS A 22 14.04 6.74 -11.77
C CYS A 22 14.26 8.24 -12.02
N ALA A 23 13.81 8.72 -13.18
CA ALA A 23 13.88 10.12 -13.56
C ALA A 23 12.87 11.01 -12.81
N ASP A 24 11.73 10.44 -12.39
CA ASP A 24 10.63 11.17 -11.73
C ASP A 24 10.35 10.61 -10.33
N LEU A 25 11.20 10.99 -9.38
CA LEU A 25 11.07 10.60 -7.97
C LEU A 25 9.80 11.16 -7.32
N ALA A 26 9.38 12.38 -7.70
CA ALA A 26 8.21 13.02 -7.11
C ALA A 26 6.91 12.34 -7.56
N GLY A 27 6.80 12.00 -8.85
CA GLY A 27 5.67 11.24 -9.35
C GLY A 27 5.64 9.79 -8.89
N LEU A 28 6.80 9.17 -8.61
CA LEU A 28 6.86 7.88 -7.93
C LEU A 28 6.35 7.97 -6.49
N GLU A 29 6.83 8.95 -5.72
CA GLU A 29 6.39 9.19 -4.34
C GLU A 29 4.86 9.38 -4.26
N GLY A 30 4.30 10.25 -5.11
CA GLY A 30 2.85 10.49 -5.14
C GLY A 30 2.04 9.21 -5.40
N ARG A 31 2.50 8.37 -6.33
CA ARG A 31 1.88 7.07 -6.65
C ARG A 31 1.98 6.07 -5.49
N ILE A 32 3.12 6.03 -4.79
CA ILE A 32 3.31 5.17 -3.60
C ILE A 32 2.39 5.60 -2.47
N VAL A 33 2.27 6.91 -2.20
CA VAL A 33 1.35 7.46 -1.18
C VAL A 33 -0.11 7.12 -1.50
N GLU A 34 -0.52 7.27 -2.76
CA GLU A 34 -1.87 6.92 -3.18
C GLU A 34 -2.15 5.43 -2.98
N PHE A 35 -1.22 4.56 -3.39
CA PHE A 35 -1.37 3.13 -3.22
C PHE A 35 -1.39 2.71 -1.74
N GLN A 36 -0.55 3.32 -0.91
CA GLN A 36 -0.54 3.09 0.53
C GLN A 36 -1.89 3.47 1.16
N ARG A 37 -2.47 4.60 0.74
CA ARG A 37 -3.78 5.04 1.21
C ARG A 37 -4.87 4.05 0.80
N GLU A 38 -4.83 3.52 -0.42
CA GLU A 38 -5.78 2.49 -0.87
C GLU A 38 -5.66 1.21 -0.03
N CYS A 39 -4.44 0.76 0.28
CA CYS A 39 -4.23 -0.40 1.15
C CYS A 39 -4.82 -0.18 2.55
N LEU A 40 -4.54 0.96 3.18
CA LEU A 40 -5.05 1.29 4.51
C LEU A 40 -6.58 1.46 4.52
N ALA A 41 -7.14 2.10 3.48
CA ALA A 41 -8.58 2.24 3.33
C ALA A 41 -9.26 0.87 3.15
N GLY A 42 -8.65 -0.03 2.37
CA GLY A 42 -9.11 -1.41 2.22
C GLY A 42 -9.11 -2.16 3.55
N THR A 43 -8.02 -2.08 4.32
CA THR A 43 -7.92 -2.67 5.67
C THR A 43 -9.03 -2.17 6.59
N ALA A 44 -9.27 -0.85 6.61
CA ALA A 44 -10.31 -0.25 7.44
C ALA A 44 -11.72 -0.64 7.02
N ALA A 45 -12.00 -0.69 5.70
CA ALA A 45 -13.29 -1.09 5.17
C ALA A 45 -13.62 -2.55 5.53
N VAL A 46 -12.63 -3.43 5.46
CA VAL A 46 -12.77 -4.83 5.85
C VAL A 46 -13.05 -4.95 7.36
N GLY A 47 -12.32 -4.22 8.20
CA GLY A 47 -12.58 -4.18 9.64
C GLY A 47 -13.99 -3.69 9.99
N ALA A 48 -14.48 -2.67 9.29
CA ALA A 48 -15.83 -2.15 9.45
C ALA A 48 -16.91 -3.17 9.03
N LEU A 49 -16.67 -3.93 7.96
CA LEU A 49 -17.58 -5.00 7.53
C LEU A 49 -17.69 -6.10 8.60
N VAL A 50 -16.54 -6.56 9.12
CA VAL A 50 -16.53 -7.58 10.19
C VAL A 50 -17.29 -7.09 11.42
N ALA A 51 -17.06 -5.85 11.85
CA ALA A 51 -17.74 -5.26 12.98
C ALA A 51 -19.26 -5.11 12.75
N ALA A 52 -19.69 -4.77 11.54
CA ALA A 52 -21.10 -4.66 11.20
C ALA A 52 -21.80 -6.03 11.22
N VAL A 53 -21.16 -7.06 10.68
CA VAL A 53 -21.71 -8.43 10.64
C VAL A 53 -21.79 -9.03 12.06
N ASP A 54 -20.76 -8.81 12.89
CA ASP A 54 -20.79 -9.19 14.31
C ASP A 54 -21.91 -8.47 15.08
N HIS A 55 -22.09 -7.17 14.84
CA HIS A 55 -23.14 -6.36 15.48
C HIS A 55 -24.57 -6.84 15.15
N GLU A 56 -24.80 -7.32 13.93
CA GLU A 56 -26.11 -7.85 13.51
C GLU A 56 -26.36 -9.30 13.99
N ASN A 57 -25.43 -9.91 14.75
CA ASN A 57 -25.48 -11.33 15.18
C ASN A 57 -25.62 -12.31 14.00
N ILE A 58 -25.26 -11.86 12.79
CA ILE A 58 -25.19 -12.69 11.61
C ILE A 58 -23.85 -13.41 11.72
N GLY A 59 -23.83 -14.60 12.32
CA GLY A 59 -22.58 -15.34 12.51
C GLY A 59 -21.74 -15.37 11.23
N ILE A 60 -20.47 -14.99 11.34
CA ILE A 60 -19.54 -15.04 10.20
C ILE A 60 -19.07 -16.48 10.04
N ASP A 61 -19.22 -17.02 8.84
CA ASP A 61 -18.67 -18.33 8.51
C ASP A 61 -17.14 -18.36 8.75
N PRO A 62 -16.58 -19.39 9.42
CA PRO A 62 -15.16 -19.46 9.74
C PRO A 62 -14.22 -19.31 8.53
N ASP A 63 -14.61 -19.79 7.35
CA ASP A 63 -13.80 -19.64 6.13
C ASP A 63 -13.77 -18.17 5.69
N THR A 64 -14.89 -17.46 5.83
CA THR A 64 -14.98 -16.02 5.56
C THR A 64 -14.12 -15.22 6.55
N VAL A 65 -14.07 -15.61 7.84
CA VAL A 65 -13.16 -14.99 8.82
C VAL A 65 -11.70 -15.18 8.40
N GLY A 66 -11.34 -16.39 7.97
CA GLY A 66 -10.00 -16.72 7.49
C GLY A 66 -9.56 -15.88 6.29
N ASP A 67 -10.39 -15.83 5.26
CA ASP A 67 -10.13 -15.05 4.03
C ASP A 67 -10.04 -13.56 4.33
N THR A 68 -10.90 -13.07 5.22
CA THR A 68 -10.92 -11.67 5.65
C THR A 68 -9.65 -11.31 6.42
N GLY A 69 -9.22 -12.17 7.34
CA GLY A 69 -7.97 -12.00 8.09
C GLY A 69 -6.74 -12.01 7.16
N TYR A 70 -6.73 -12.90 6.18
CA TYR A 70 -5.68 -12.96 5.16
C TYR A 70 -5.62 -11.67 4.33
N LEU A 71 -6.77 -11.17 3.86
CA LEU A 71 -6.86 -9.93 3.09
C LEU A 71 -6.34 -8.73 3.89
N VAL A 72 -6.78 -8.57 5.15
CA VAL A 72 -6.32 -7.51 6.06
C VAL A 72 -4.81 -7.60 6.28
N SER A 73 -4.28 -8.80 6.50
CA SER A 73 -2.84 -9.02 6.69
C SER A 73 -2.04 -8.63 5.44
N MET A 74 -2.51 -9.02 4.25
CA MET A 74 -1.87 -8.68 2.98
C MET A 74 -1.86 -7.17 2.73
N LEU A 75 -3.00 -6.50 2.88
CA LEU A 75 -3.13 -5.05 2.68
C LEU A 75 -2.27 -4.27 3.69
N SER A 76 -2.24 -4.71 4.94
CA SER A 76 -1.42 -4.08 5.99
C SER A 76 0.08 -4.25 5.72
N SER A 77 0.49 -5.44 5.27
CA SER A 77 1.88 -5.72 4.90
C SER A 77 2.32 -4.89 3.70
N LEU A 78 1.46 -4.74 2.69
CA LEU A 78 1.71 -3.87 1.54
C LEU A 78 1.84 -2.40 1.95
N ALA A 79 0.93 -1.90 2.79
CA ALA A 79 1.00 -0.53 3.30
C ALA A 79 2.30 -0.27 4.10
N PHE A 80 2.73 -1.24 4.90
CA PHE A 80 4.00 -1.18 5.62
C PHE A 80 5.18 -1.11 4.66
N GLU A 81 5.25 -2.01 3.67
CA GLU A 81 6.33 -2.01 2.69
C GLU A 81 6.38 -0.68 1.91
N LEU A 82 5.23 -0.14 1.50
CA LEU A 82 5.17 1.17 0.84
C LEU A 82 5.72 2.30 1.73
N THR A 83 5.58 2.21 3.06
CA THR A 83 6.22 3.15 4.00
C THR A 83 7.74 3.08 3.89
N ASN A 84 8.32 1.88 3.84
CA ASN A 84 9.77 1.69 3.71
C ASN A 84 10.29 2.31 2.42
N TRP A 85 9.55 2.18 1.31
CA TRP A 85 9.93 2.82 0.04
C TRP A 85 9.90 4.34 0.09
N LEU A 86 8.91 4.93 0.78
CA LEU A 86 8.88 6.38 0.99
C LEU A 86 10.10 6.86 1.80
N GLU A 87 10.52 6.08 2.79
CA GLU A 87 11.73 6.38 3.56
C GLU A 87 12.99 6.31 2.69
N GLU A 88 13.15 5.27 1.87
CA GLU A 88 14.29 5.16 0.94
C GLU A 88 14.34 6.35 -0.04
N ILE A 89 13.21 6.76 -0.60
CA ILE A 89 13.11 7.93 -1.49
C ILE A 89 13.51 9.21 -0.76
N CYS A 90 13.06 9.40 0.48
CA CYS A 90 13.41 10.55 1.31
C CYS A 90 14.92 10.62 1.58
N ILE A 91 15.55 9.50 1.92
CA ILE A 91 16.99 9.39 2.13
C ILE A 91 17.75 9.73 0.84
N ALA A 92 17.32 9.18 -0.30
CA ALA A 92 17.95 9.44 -1.60
C ALA A 92 17.91 10.94 -1.96
N ARG A 93 16.76 11.61 -1.75
CA ARG A 93 16.60 13.05 -1.95
C ARG A 93 17.53 13.86 -1.05
N THR A 94 17.62 13.49 0.21
CA THR A 94 18.49 14.17 1.19
C THR A 94 19.97 14.04 0.80
N ARG A 95 20.40 12.85 0.40
CA ARG A 95 21.77 12.63 -0.10
C ARG A 95 22.10 13.42 -1.36
N HIS A 96 21.15 13.52 -2.30
CA HIS A 96 21.33 14.34 -3.49
C HIS A 96 21.55 15.81 -3.09
N ASN A 97 20.70 16.37 -2.22
CA ASN A 97 20.80 17.77 -1.80
C ASN A 97 22.06 18.12 -0.99
N LEU A 98 22.70 17.14 -0.35
CA LEU A 98 23.95 17.35 0.40
C LEU A 98 25.20 17.33 -0.50
N ASN A 99 25.10 16.82 -1.73
CA ASN A 99 26.22 16.67 -2.66
C ASN A 99 26.22 17.75 -3.77
N HIS A 100 25.33 18.74 -3.68
CA HIS A 100 25.28 19.96 -4.51
C HIS A 100 25.55 21.19 -3.66
#